data_AF-A0A2H5Y5B1-F1
#
_entry.id   AF-A0A2H5Y5B1-F1
#
_cell.length_a   1.000
_cell.length_b   1.000
_cell.length_c   1.000
_cell.angle_alpha   90.00
_cell.angle_beta   90.00
_cell.angle_gamma   90.00
#
_symmetry.space_group_name_H-M   'P 1'
#
loop_
_entity.id
_entity.type
_entity.pdbx_description
1 polymer ?
#
loop_
_entity_poly.entity_id
_entity_poly.type
_entity_poly.pdbx_seq_one_letter_code
_entity_poly.pdbx_strand_id
1 'polypeptide(L)'
;MSIFLTRPDLPFCKGCGHHHVVRSTVKALEEIGVRPTDVILVTDIGCHGIVDGNFATHTVHGLHGRSVALAAGIAMGLPPGKKVIVYIGDGGATLGLQHLLEAARMNVDLTVVVHNNMLYGMTGGQPSSLTPRGFRTGITPDGVSLPHHDLCRLVYDAGAAYVARVLGLGDFSETLRQALEIEGFTLVEVLELCTSYGVKWNPGLRLKALAEEAGYTPGVWTRPPRPVFRLPAGSGEPLSPRGEGLLDLPPVEVWFSSPLEERWTMILSGSAGEGIQQAAEILARAAMAAGLHVTKKGSYPVTVGVGFSTAEVILSRSPIFYHGVHEPDALVITSMDGLRNQWDRIERMTRGVLWVDASLPVPETGAEIRVRDFRGRAGARYAALYAIWTVLRETGVLPPEALLEVVRGSPLADRIPVDRLASLG
;
A
#
# COMPACT_ATOMS: atom_id res chain seq x y z
N MET A 1 25.68 24.21 -1.17
CA MET A 1 24.46 23.47 -0.76
C MET A 1 24.61 22.08 -1.34
N SER A 2 24.39 21.03 -0.55
CA SER A 2 24.54 19.65 -1.03
C SER A 2 23.60 19.39 -2.21
N ILE A 3 24.04 18.54 -3.16
CA ILE A 3 23.20 18.06 -4.25
C ILE A 3 22.05 17.16 -3.78
N PHE A 4 22.10 16.67 -2.53
CA PHE A 4 21.07 15.81 -1.94
C PHE A 4 19.95 16.58 -1.24
N LEU A 5 20.07 17.91 -1.10
CA LEU A 5 19.07 18.74 -0.43
C LEU A 5 18.48 19.79 -1.37
N THR A 6 17.16 19.91 -1.35
CA THR A 6 16.42 20.91 -2.15
C THR A 6 16.44 22.30 -1.52
N ARG A 7 16.68 22.38 -0.21
CA ARG A 7 16.73 23.63 0.58
C ARG A 7 17.63 23.47 1.82
N PRO A 8 18.20 24.57 2.35
CA PRO A 8 19.14 24.51 3.48
C PRO A 8 18.46 24.39 4.85
N ASP A 9 17.19 24.80 4.98
CA ASP A 9 16.41 24.73 6.21
C ASP A 9 15.79 23.33 6.37
N LEU A 10 15.90 22.76 7.57
CA LEU A 10 15.28 21.48 7.91
C LEU A 10 14.08 21.71 8.83
N PRO A 11 12.98 20.93 8.68
CA PRO A 11 11.70 21.17 9.33
C PRO A 11 11.66 20.66 10.79
N PHE A 12 12.73 20.83 11.55
CA PHE A 12 12.82 20.36 12.93
C PHE A 12 12.99 21.50 13.94
N CYS A 13 12.55 21.26 15.18
CA CYS A 13 12.70 22.20 16.29
C CYS A 13 14.16 22.66 16.47
N LYS A 14 14.36 23.87 16.99
CA LYS A 14 15.69 24.39 17.31
C LYS A 14 16.39 23.45 18.30
N GLY A 15 17.65 23.11 18.01
CA GLY A 15 18.46 22.17 18.80
C GLY A 15 18.09 20.70 18.68
N CYS A 16 17.14 20.32 17.81
CA CYS A 16 16.77 18.92 17.61
C CYS A 16 17.95 18.10 17.01
N GLY A 17 18.18 16.90 17.54
CA GLY A 17 19.21 15.98 17.04
C GLY A 17 19.05 15.62 15.57
N HIS A 18 17.81 15.57 15.05
CA HIS A 18 17.54 15.08 13.69
C HIS A 18 18.29 15.89 12.62
N HIS A 19 18.65 17.15 12.91
CA HIS A 19 19.52 17.98 12.07
C HIS A 19 20.88 17.32 11.82
N HIS A 20 21.49 16.70 12.84
CA HIS A 20 22.76 16.00 12.73
C HIS A 20 22.65 14.71 11.93
N VAL A 21 21.54 13.98 12.04
CA VAL A 21 21.29 12.76 11.25
C VAL A 21 21.24 13.08 9.76
N VAL A 22 20.48 14.11 9.38
CA VAL A 22 20.35 14.52 7.98
C VAL A 22 21.70 14.99 7.43
N ARG A 23 22.43 15.84 8.17
CA ARG A 23 23.75 16.33 7.74
C ARG A 23 24.77 15.21 7.58
N SER A 24 24.82 14.28 8.52
CA SER A 24 25.74 13.13 8.48
C SER A 24 25.39 12.18 7.34
N THR A 25 24.10 11.94 7.09
CA THR A 25 23.65 11.10 5.97
C THR A 25 23.99 11.73 4.62
N VAL A 26 23.75 13.03 4.46
CA VAL A 26 24.09 13.77 3.24
C VAL A 26 25.59 13.71 2.98
N LYS A 27 26.42 13.97 4.01
CA LYS A 27 27.87 13.88 3.88
C LYS A 27 28.34 12.47 3.52
N ALA A 28 27.76 11.44 4.15
CA ALA A 28 28.07 10.04 3.81
C ALA A 28 27.74 9.72 2.33
N LEU A 29 26.60 10.19 1.83
CA LEU A 29 26.20 9.99 0.42
C LEU A 29 27.13 10.72 -0.56
N GLU A 30 27.60 11.92 -0.21
CA GLU A 30 28.59 12.67 -0.99
C GLU A 30 29.94 11.95 -1.04
N GLU A 31 30.39 11.39 0.08
CA GLU A 31 31.64 10.62 0.17
C GLU A 31 31.59 9.30 -0.60
N ILE A 32 30.43 8.62 -0.64
CA ILE A 32 30.20 7.42 -1.46
C ILE A 32 30.20 7.78 -2.96
N GLY A 33 29.86 9.02 -3.33
CA GLY A 33 29.82 9.47 -4.72
C GLY A 33 28.63 8.94 -5.52
N VAL A 34 27.53 8.57 -4.87
CA VAL A 34 26.28 8.20 -5.56
C VAL A 34 25.54 9.42 -6.08
N ARG A 35 24.70 9.25 -7.10
CA ARG A 35 23.81 10.33 -7.55
C ARG A 35 22.53 10.34 -6.73
N PRO A 36 21.85 11.50 -6.56
CA PRO A 36 20.56 11.54 -5.87
C PRO A 36 19.49 10.59 -6.45
N THR A 37 19.52 10.33 -7.76
CA THR A 37 18.64 9.36 -8.46
C THR A 37 18.97 7.89 -8.20
N ASP A 38 20.08 7.61 -7.52
CA ASP A 38 20.47 6.27 -7.09
C ASP A 38 20.10 6.01 -5.61
N VAL A 39 19.51 7.00 -4.94
CA VAL A 39 19.10 6.94 -3.53
C VAL A 39 17.58 6.95 -3.43
N ILE A 40 17.05 6.07 -2.58
CA ILE A 40 15.64 5.98 -2.25
C ILE A 40 15.52 6.09 -0.74
N LEU A 41 14.94 7.20 -0.28
CA LEU A 41 14.68 7.45 1.14
C LEU A 41 13.23 7.09 1.46
N VAL A 42 13.05 6.07 2.29
CA VAL A 42 11.75 5.64 2.80
C VAL A 42 11.63 6.10 4.24
N THR A 43 10.60 6.85 4.58
CA THR A 43 10.46 7.37 5.95
C THR A 43 9.21 6.86 6.63
N ASP A 44 9.29 6.71 7.94
CA ASP A 44 8.17 6.35 8.80
C ASP A 44 7.38 7.59 9.26
N ILE A 45 6.23 7.37 9.90
CA ILE A 45 5.45 8.44 10.53
C ILE A 45 6.18 8.89 11.80
N GLY A 46 6.60 10.15 11.81
CA GLY A 46 7.28 10.76 12.96
C GLY A 46 7.98 12.06 12.57
N CYS A 47 8.53 12.78 13.56
CA CYS A 47 9.21 14.05 13.30
C CYS A 47 10.31 13.92 12.24
N HIS A 48 11.06 12.80 12.23
CA HIS A 48 12.10 12.54 11.24
C HIS A 48 11.56 12.48 9.80
N GLY A 49 10.33 11.97 9.59
CA GLY A 49 9.75 11.76 8.26
C GLY A 49 9.26 13.04 7.58
N ILE A 50 9.17 14.16 8.31
CA ILE A 50 8.83 15.47 7.72
C ILE A 50 9.91 15.93 6.73
N VAL A 51 11.12 15.35 6.81
CA VAL A 51 12.27 15.72 5.97
C VAL A 51 12.18 15.23 4.52
N ASP A 52 11.20 14.41 4.15
CA ASP A 52 11.08 13.86 2.79
C ASP A 52 11.16 14.94 1.72
N GLY A 53 10.39 16.02 1.90
CA GLY A 53 10.36 17.14 0.96
C GLY A 53 11.62 18.00 0.94
N ASN A 54 12.65 17.66 1.72
CA ASN A 54 13.94 18.34 1.74
C ASN A 54 15.02 17.55 0.99
N PHE A 55 14.82 16.26 0.72
CA PHE A 55 15.75 15.45 -0.05
C PHE A 55 15.49 15.57 -1.56
N ALA A 56 16.57 15.69 -2.33
CA ALA A 56 16.55 15.70 -3.80
C ALA A 56 16.64 14.28 -4.40
N THR A 57 16.21 13.27 -3.65
CA THR A 57 16.25 11.84 -4.00
C THR A 57 14.85 11.31 -4.30
N HIS A 58 14.71 10.03 -4.63
CA HIS A 58 13.40 9.39 -4.55
C HIS A 58 12.98 9.31 -3.09
N THR A 59 11.73 9.67 -2.78
CA THR A 59 11.20 9.62 -1.41
C THR A 59 9.86 8.89 -1.36
N VAL A 60 9.66 8.11 -0.29
CA VAL A 60 8.41 7.39 -0.03
C VAL A 60 8.06 7.56 1.45
N HIS A 61 6.98 8.27 1.73
CA HIS A 61 6.44 8.40 3.08
C HIS A 61 5.56 7.19 3.41
N GLY A 62 6.03 6.33 4.31
CA GLY A 62 5.36 5.10 4.71
C GLY A 62 4.27 5.28 5.76
N LEU A 63 3.73 4.15 6.23
CA LEU A 63 2.85 4.10 7.39
C LEU A 63 3.65 3.86 8.67
N HIS A 64 3.07 4.20 9.81
CA HIS A 64 3.75 4.09 11.10
C HIS A 64 4.19 2.65 11.41
N GLY A 65 5.47 2.44 11.64
CA GLY A 65 6.10 1.14 11.86
C GLY A 65 6.10 0.23 10.63
N ARG A 66 5.90 0.76 9.42
CA ARG A 66 5.84 -0.03 8.17
C ARG A 66 6.88 0.38 7.12
N SER A 67 7.62 1.46 7.37
CA SER A 67 8.68 1.95 6.47
C SER A 67 9.70 0.87 6.09
N VAL A 68 10.14 0.02 7.03
CA VAL A 68 11.08 -1.08 6.77
C VAL A 68 10.49 -2.15 5.85
N ALA A 69 9.20 -2.49 6.02
CA ALA A 69 8.54 -3.46 5.15
C ALA A 69 8.38 -2.92 3.72
N LEU A 70 7.99 -1.65 3.60
CA LEU A 70 7.90 -0.96 2.31
C LEU A 70 9.27 -0.89 1.62
N ALA A 71 10.30 -0.47 2.36
CA ALA A 71 11.68 -0.40 1.86
C ALA A 71 12.22 -1.77 1.46
N ALA A 72 11.88 -2.83 2.19
CA ALA A 72 12.28 -4.18 1.82
C ALA A 72 11.71 -4.59 0.46
N GLY A 73 10.42 -4.32 0.20
CA GLY A 73 9.81 -4.55 -1.11
C GLY A 73 10.48 -3.74 -2.23
N ILE A 74 10.79 -2.46 -1.96
CA ILE A 74 11.50 -1.58 -2.90
C ILE A 74 12.90 -2.14 -3.20
N ALA A 75 13.69 -2.47 -2.18
CA ALA A 75 15.04 -3.00 -2.33
C ALA A 75 15.06 -4.34 -3.10
N MET A 76 14.04 -5.19 -2.90
CA MET A 76 13.89 -6.44 -3.63
C MET A 76 13.45 -6.27 -5.09
N GLY A 77 12.70 -5.21 -5.40
CA GLY A 77 12.20 -4.91 -6.75
C GLY A 77 13.14 -4.05 -7.60
N LEU A 78 14.12 -3.40 -6.99
CA LEU A 78 15.10 -2.56 -7.69
C LEU A 78 16.31 -3.37 -8.19
N PRO A 79 16.97 -2.92 -9.28
CA PRO A 79 18.26 -3.49 -9.68
C PRO A 79 19.32 -3.27 -8.59
N PRO A 80 20.36 -4.12 -8.52
CA PRO A 80 21.47 -3.96 -7.58
C PRO A 80 22.16 -2.60 -7.70
N GLY A 81 22.81 -2.16 -6.61
CA GLY A 81 23.62 -0.93 -6.56
C GLY A 81 22.86 0.35 -6.17
N LYS A 82 21.53 0.30 -6.03
CA LYS A 82 20.73 1.39 -5.46
C LYS A 82 20.89 1.46 -3.93
N LYS A 83 20.80 2.66 -3.35
CA LYS A 83 20.85 2.88 -1.90
C LYS A 83 19.45 3.09 -1.36
N VAL A 84 18.89 2.06 -0.72
CA VAL A 84 17.60 2.15 -0.03
C VAL A 84 17.85 2.46 1.44
N ILE A 85 17.40 3.62 1.88
CA ILE A 85 17.61 4.16 3.23
C ILE A 85 16.27 4.28 3.92
N VAL A 86 16.16 3.81 5.16
CA VAL A 86 14.97 3.96 5.98
C VAL A 86 15.24 4.94 7.10
N TYR A 87 14.44 6.00 7.23
CA TYR A 87 14.39 6.79 8.47
C TYR A 87 13.19 6.38 9.30
N ILE A 88 13.46 5.95 10.53
CA ILE A 88 12.43 5.52 11.48
C ILE A 88 12.76 6.03 12.87
N GLY A 89 11.76 6.51 13.62
CA GLY A 89 11.92 6.89 15.03
C GLY A 89 11.95 5.66 15.93
N ASP A 90 12.37 5.84 17.18
CA ASP A 90 12.28 4.80 18.23
C ASP A 90 10.87 4.22 18.39
N GLY A 91 9.84 5.06 18.28
CA GLY A 91 8.45 4.60 18.29
C GLY A 91 8.02 3.80 17.07
N GLY A 92 8.43 4.25 15.89
CA GLY A 92 8.22 3.48 14.66
C GLY A 92 8.94 2.14 14.73
N ALA A 93 10.17 2.12 15.25
CA ALA A 93 10.96 0.90 15.41
C ALA A 93 10.34 -0.07 16.43
N THR A 94 9.73 0.45 17.49
CA THR A 94 8.95 -0.34 18.46
C THR A 94 7.74 -1.02 17.80
N LEU A 95 6.90 -0.25 17.10
CA LEU A 95 5.71 -0.77 16.41
C LEU A 95 6.06 -1.67 15.22
N GLY A 96 7.19 -1.37 14.57
CA GLY A 96 7.72 -2.06 13.40
C GLY A 96 8.73 -3.15 13.72
N LEU A 97 8.87 -3.55 14.99
CA LEU A 97 9.95 -4.45 15.43
C LEU A 97 10.02 -5.73 14.59
N GLN A 98 8.87 -6.37 14.32
CA GLN A 98 8.87 -7.58 13.49
C GLN A 98 9.43 -7.33 12.09
N HIS A 99 9.13 -6.20 11.46
CA HIS A 99 9.64 -5.89 10.12
C HIS A 99 11.16 -5.69 10.12
N LEU A 100 11.71 -5.09 11.18
CA LEU A 100 13.16 -4.98 11.37
C LEU A 100 13.80 -6.37 11.50
N LEU A 101 13.26 -7.22 12.37
CA LEU A 101 13.81 -8.56 12.60
C LEU A 101 13.72 -9.45 11.36
N GLU A 102 12.62 -9.38 10.60
CA GLU A 102 12.44 -10.16 9.38
C GLU A 102 13.34 -9.67 8.24
N ALA A 103 13.46 -8.35 8.04
CA ALA A 103 14.36 -7.79 7.03
C ALA A 103 15.83 -8.09 7.37
N ALA A 104 16.20 -8.01 8.65
CA ALA A 104 17.49 -8.44 9.16
C ALA A 104 17.71 -9.93 8.90
N ARG A 105 16.77 -10.81 9.26
CA ARG A 105 16.87 -12.27 9.03
C ARG A 105 17.09 -12.61 7.56
N MET A 106 16.33 -11.97 6.67
CA MET A 106 16.47 -12.15 5.23
C MET A 106 17.80 -11.61 4.69
N ASN A 107 18.42 -10.60 5.32
CA ASN A 107 19.53 -9.82 4.74
C ASN A 107 19.10 -8.98 3.53
N VAL A 108 17.98 -8.27 3.65
CA VAL A 108 17.54 -7.37 2.58
C VAL A 108 18.51 -6.20 2.45
N ASP A 109 18.88 -5.84 1.22
CA ASP A 109 19.86 -4.79 0.89
C ASP A 109 19.32 -3.37 1.17
N LEU A 110 19.34 -2.96 2.43
CA LEU A 110 18.86 -1.65 2.87
C LEU A 110 19.53 -1.22 4.18
N THR A 111 19.59 0.09 4.39
CA THR A 111 20.13 0.70 5.60
C THR A 111 19.04 1.37 6.40
N VAL A 112 18.82 0.94 7.64
CA VAL A 112 17.89 1.58 8.57
C VAL A 112 18.64 2.55 9.48
N VAL A 113 18.21 3.81 9.51
CA VAL A 113 18.69 4.82 10.46
C VAL A 113 17.59 5.09 11.47
N VAL A 114 17.84 4.71 12.72
CA VAL A 114 16.89 4.88 13.82
C VAL A 114 17.18 6.21 14.52
N HIS A 115 16.21 7.11 14.50
CA HIS A 115 16.21 8.37 15.22
C HIS A 115 15.69 8.14 16.65
N ASN A 116 16.58 7.70 17.55
CA ASN A 116 16.20 7.37 18.92
C ASN A 116 16.31 8.60 19.84
N ASN A 117 15.25 9.40 19.87
CA ASN A 117 15.14 10.59 20.72
C ASN A 117 14.46 10.33 22.08
N MET A 118 14.30 9.05 22.44
CA MET A 118 13.78 8.51 23.70
C MET A 118 12.27 8.67 23.91
N LEU A 119 11.48 9.13 22.92
CA LEU A 119 10.02 9.29 23.03
C LEU A 119 9.31 9.55 21.69
N TYR A 120 7.98 9.54 21.70
CA TYR A 120 7.15 9.88 20.54
C TYR A 120 7.00 11.39 20.44
N GLY A 121 7.97 12.06 19.81
CA GLY A 121 8.01 13.52 19.74
C GLY A 121 6.80 14.15 19.03
N MET A 122 6.37 13.60 17.90
CA MET A 122 5.30 14.18 17.07
C MET A 122 3.93 14.17 17.76
N THR A 123 3.67 13.18 18.61
CA THR A 123 2.35 12.95 19.23
C THR A 123 2.23 13.51 20.64
N GLY A 124 3.24 14.23 21.14
CA GLY A 124 3.19 14.87 22.46
C GLY A 124 4.13 14.30 23.52
N GLY A 125 5.09 13.45 23.14
CA GLY A 125 6.17 13.01 24.01
C GLY A 125 5.87 11.78 24.87
N GLN A 126 5.04 10.85 24.39
CA GLN A 126 4.79 9.55 25.02
C GLN A 126 6.05 8.66 25.01
N PRO A 127 6.26 7.76 25.98
CA PRO A 127 7.38 6.83 25.92
C PRO A 127 7.20 5.78 24.81
N SER A 128 8.31 5.37 24.21
CA SER A 128 8.46 4.19 23.35
C SER A 128 8.89 2.97 24.16
N SER A 129 8.98 1.79 23.54
CA SER A 129 9.64 0.63 24.18
C SER A 129 11.17 0.74 24.14
N LEU A 130 11.74 1.79 23.55
CA LEU A 130 13.17 2.13 23.66
C LEU A 130 13.41 3.24 24.70
N THR A 131 12.37 3.83 25.28
CA THR A 131 12.54 4.84 26.34
C THR A 131 13.16 4.21 27.59
N PRO A 132 14.33 4.67 28.07
CA PRO A 132 14.98 4.08 29.23
C PRO A 132 14.13 4.13 30.50
N ARG A 133 14.32 3.13 31.36
CA ARG A 133 13.69 3.11 32.69
C ARG A 133 14.13 4.35 33.47
N GLY A 134 13.17 5.01 34.13
CA GLY A 134 13.39 6.25 34.87
C GLY A 134 13.35 7.52 34.00
N PHE A 135 13.37 7.42 32.67
CA PHE A 135 13.22 8.58 31.80
C PHE A 135 11.80 9.15 31.91
N ARG A 136 11.69 10.44 32.25
CA ARG A 136 10.41 11.10 32.53
C ARG A 136 9.77 11.60 31.24
N THR A 137 8.46 11.43 31.14
CA THR A 137 7.66 11.93 30.00
C THR A 137 6.39 12.60 30.48
N GLY A 138 5.62 13.21 29.57
CA GLY A 138 4.36 13.86 29.91
C GLY A 138 3.31 12.94 30.52
N ILE A 139 3.30 11.66 30.13
CA ILE A 139 2.36 10.66 30.64
C ILE A 139 2.99 9.70 31.66
N THR A 140 4.31 9.73 31.82
CA THR A 140 5.06 9.02 32.87
C THR A 140 5.93 10.01 33.65
N PRO A 141 5.32 10.91 34.45
CA PRO A 141 6.03 12.00 35.13
C PRO A 141 7.02 11.52 36.19
N ASP A 142 6.84 10.30 36.72
CA ASP A 142 7.74 9.67 37.69
C ASP A 142 8.82 8.78 37.02
N GLY A 143 8.86 8.79 35.68
CA GLY A 143 9.76 7.96 34.89
C GLY A 143 9.09 6.66 34.40
N VAL A 144 9.58 6.14 33.27
CA VAL A 144 9.14 4.83 32.77
C VAL A 144 9.56 3.72 33.74
N SER A 145 8.63 2.82 34.10
CA SER A 145 8.88 1.74 35.05
C SER A 145 9.38 0.44 34.40
N LEU A 146 9.01 0.22 33.13
CA LEU A 146 9.37 -0.96 32.36
C LEU A 146 10.82 -0.89 31.86
N PRO A 147 11.48 -2.05 31.68
CA PRO A 147 12.75 -2.09 30.95
C PRO A 147 12.52 -1.74 29.48
N HIS A 148 13.55 -1.15 28.86
CA HIS A 148 13.56 -0.85 27.43
C HIS A 148 14.16 -2.01 26.64
N HIS A 149 13.85 -2.08 25.35
CA HIS A 149 14.50 -3.01 24.43
C HIS A 149 15.86 -2.48 23.97
N ASP A 150 16.87 -3.36 23.92
CA ASP A 150 18.12 -3.07 23.22
C ASP A 150 17.96 -3.40 21.73
N LEU A 151 17.53 -2.41 20.94
CA LEU A 151 17.23 -2.60 19.53
C LEU A 151 18.44 -3.09 18.74
N CYS A 152 19.63 -2.54 19.00
CA CYS A 152 20.86 -2.93 18.32
C CYS A 152 21.15 -4.42 18.53
N ARG A 153 21.04 -4.90 19.78
CA ARG A 153 21.23 -6.32 20.08
C ARG A 153 20.18 -7.21 19.42
N LEU A 154 18.90 -6.85 19.53
CA LEU A 154 17.80 -7.62 18.92
C LEU A 154 17.99 -7.79 17.41
N VAL A 155 18.34 -6.72 16.71
CA VAL A 155 18.52 -6.71 15.25
C VAL A 155 19.82 -7.42 14.85
N TYR A 156 20.89 -7.26 15.62
CA TYR A 156 22.12 -8.01 15.42
C TYR A 156 21.88 -9.51 15.57
N ASP A 157 21.18 -9.94 16.62
CA ASP A 157 20.84 -11.35 16.87
C ASP A 157 19.87 -11.92 15.81
N ALA A 158 19.00 -11.08 15.23
CA ALA A 158 18.16 -11.46 14.10
C ALA A 158 18.91 -11.68 12.78
N GLY A 159 20.18 -11.25 12.68
CA GLY A 159 21.06 -11.55 11.56
C GLY A 159 21.46 -10.36 10.69
N ALA A 160 21.32 -9.12 11.18
CA ALA A 160 21.83 -7.95 10.47
C ALA A 160 23.34 -8.07 10.17
N ALA A 161 23.75 -7.63 8.98
CA ALA A 161 25.15 -7.67 8.56
C ALA A 161 26.01 -6.66 9.33
N TYR A 162 25.42 -5.50 9.62
CA TYR A 162 26.05 -4.41 10.35
C TYR A 162 25.04 -3.73 11.26
N VAL A 163 25.42 -3.52 12.51
CA VAL A 163 24.67 -2.71 13.46
C VAL A 163 25.63 -1.72 14.09
N ALA A 164 25.24 -0.45 14.18
CA ALA A 164 25.98 0.56 14.92
C ALA A 164 25.06 1.38 15.81
N ARG A 165 25.62 1.86 16.92
CA ARG A 165 24.99 2.83 17.81
C ARG A 165 25.92 4.02 17.97
N VAL A 166 25.41 5.22 17.75
CA VAL A 166 26.17 6.48 17.83
C VAL A 166 25.42 7.53 18.64
N LEU A 167 26.14 8.52 19.15
CA LEU A 167 25.53 9.72 19.71
C LEU A 167 25.17 10.67 18.57
N GLY A 168 23.94 11.19 18.56
CA GLY A 168 23.43 12.18 17.61
C GLY A 168 23.98 13.59 17.81
N LEU A 169 25.25 13.69 18.20
CA LEU A 169 25.99 14.93 18.42
C LEU A 169 27.26 14.91 17.58
N GLY A 170 27.51 15.98 16.82
CA GLY A 170 28.69 16.09 15.97
C GLY A 170 28.47 15.43 14.61
N ASP A 171 29.53 14.79 14.10
CA ASP A 171 29.61 14.16 12.79
C ASP A 171 29.84 12.66 12.93
N PHE A 172 28.89 11.87 12.43
CA PHE A 172 28.95 10.41 12.37
C PHE A 172 28.71 9.90 10.95
N SER A 173 29.01 10.74 9.95
CA SER A 173 28.93 10.40 8.52
C SER A 173 29.73 9.14 8.18
N GLU A 174 30.91 8.95 8.76
CA GLU A 174 31.72 7.75 8.53
C GLU A 174 31.01 6.45 8.94
N THR A 175 30.25 6.45 10.04
CA THR A 175 29.46 5.27 10.46
C THR A 175 28.33 5.00 9.47
N LEU A 176 27.65 6.05 9.01
CA LEU A 176 26.61 5.92 7.99
C LEU A 176 27.19 5.48 6.65
N ARG A 177 28.37 5.98 6.26
CA ARG A 177 29.10 5.61 5.05
C ARG A 177 29.38 4.12 5.05
N GLN A 178 29.95 3.60 6.13
CA GLN A 178 30.19 2.15 6.31
C GLN A 178 28.91 1.33 6.20
N ALA A 179 27.82 1.76 6.86
CA ALA A 179 26.54 1.06 6.78
C ALA A 179 25.97 1.04 5.36
N LEU A 180 26.07 2.16 4.63
CA LEU A 180 25.55 2.31 3.27
C LEU A 180 26.38 1.56 2.21
N GLU A 181 27.65 1.27 2.47
CA GLU A 181 28.53 0.53 1.57
C GLU A 181 28.37 -0.99 1.67
N ILE A 182 27.86 -1.49 2.80
CA ILE A 182 27.64 -2.92 3.01
C ILE A 182 26.42 -3.39 2.23
N GLU A 183 26.59 -4.44 1.43
CA GLU A 183 25.49 -5.14 0.79
C GLU A 183 24.76 -6.03 1.81
N GLY A 184 23.49 -5.73 2.07
CA GLY A 184 22.66 -6.46 3.03
C GLY A 184 21.97 -5.54 4.05
N PHE A 185 21.39 -6.15 5.08
CA PHE A 185 20.62 -5.40 6.05
C PHE A 185 21.55 -4.75 7.08
N THR A 186 21.49 -3.42 7.16
CA THR A 186 22.28 -2.63 8.11
C THR A 186 21.38 -1.74 8.97
N LEU A 187 21.78 -1.50 10.23
CA LEU A 187 21.07 -0.60 11.14
C LEU A 187 22.04 0.35 11.85
N VAL A 188 21.73 1.64 11.86
CA VAL A 188 22.44 2.65 12.65
C VAL A 188 21.45 3.32 13.60
N GLU A 189 21.59 3.06 14.90
CA GLU A 189 20.82 3.74 15.94
C GLU A 189 21.54 5.01 16.37
N VAL A 190 20.88 6.16 16.14
CA VAL A 190 21.38 7.46 16.56
C VAL A 190 20.64 7.89 17.81
N LEU A 191 21.36 7.97 18.94
CA LEU A 191 20.80 8.41 20.20
C LEU A 191 20.70 9.93 20.24
N GLU A 192 19.54 10.46 20.60
CA GLU A 192 19.22 11.89 20.54
C GLU A 192 18.42 12.29 21.78
N LEU A 193 18.19 13.60 21.97
CA LEU A 193 17.23 14.11 22.94
C LEU A 193 16.22 15.01 22.23
N CYS A 194 14.93 14.73 22.43
CA CYS A 194 13.88 15.63 21.98
C CYS A 194 13.90 16.94 22.78
N THR A 195 14.13 18.08 22.11
CA THR A 195 14.21 19.39 22.77
C THR A 195 12.86 19.87 23.30
N SER A 196 11.76 19.52 22.63
CA SER A 196 10.41 19.97 23.02
C SER A 196 9.86 19.25 24.25
N TYR A 197 10.13 17.95 24.38
CA TYR A 197 9.55 17.11 25.44
C TYR A 197 10.61 16.47 26.33
N GLY A 198 11.61 15.81 25.75
CA GLY A 198 12.59 15.00 26.51
C GLY A 198 13.42 15.86 27.46
N VAL A 199 14.02 16.94 26.95
CA VAL A 199 14.81 17.89 27.75
C VAL A 199 13.93 18.61 28.78
N LYS A 200 12.70 18.96 28.41
CA LYS A 200 11.74 19.64 29.29
C LYS A 200 11.41 18.82 30.54
N TRP A 201 11.20 17.52 30.38
CA TRP A 201 10.85 16.62 31.50
C TRP A 201 12.06 16.09 32.26
N ASN A 202 13.26 16.17 31.67
CA ASN A 202 14.51 15.69 32.26
C ASN A 202 15.58 16.79 32.26
N PRO A 203 15.38 17.90 33.01
CA PRO A 203 16.28 19.03 33.00
C PRO A 203 17.68 18.65 33.50
N GLY A 204 18.71 19.12 32.81
CA GLY A 204 20.12 18.85 33.14
C GLY A 204 20.64 17.49 32.68
N LEU A 205 19.78 16.63 32.13
CA LEU A 205 20.19 15.32 31.61
C LEU A 205 21.14 15.49 30.42
N ARG A 206 22.27 14.77 30.46
CA ARG A 206 23.25 14.73 29.37
C ARG A 206 23.09 13.43 28.60
N LEU A 207 22.99 13.51 27.28
CA LEU A 207 22.79 12.34 26.41
C LEU A 207 23.81 11.23 26.65
N LYS A 208 25.10 11.56 26.80
CA LYS A 208 26.15 10.57 27.06
C LYS A 208 25.94 9.83 28.40
N ALA A 209 25.59 10.55 29.46
CA ALA A 209 25.32 9.94 30.76
C ALA A 209 24.07 9.05 30.71
N LEU A 210 23.00 9.53 30.07
CA LEU A 210 21.79 8.72 29.82
C LEU A 210 22.13 7.43 29.08
N ALA A 211 22.95 7.52 28.03
CA ALA A 211 23.33 6.36 27.23
C ALA A 211 24.14 5.34 28.05
N GLU A 212 25.06 5.80 28.90
CA GLU A 212 25.83 4.94 29.81
C GLU A 212 24.93 4.27 30.87
N GLU A 213 24.06 5.04 31.53
CA GLU A 213 23.14 4.54 32.57
C GLU A 213 22.09 3.56 32.02
N ALA A 214 21.59 3.82 30.81
CA ALA A 214 20.62 2.96 30.14
C ALA A 214 21.26 1.69 29.53
N GLY A 215 22.60 1.59 29.45
CA GLY A 215 23.25 0.51 28.71
C GLY A 215 23.19 0.67 27.19
N TYR A 216 22.87 1.88 26.71
CA TYR A 216 22.97 2.27 25.30
C TYR A 216 24.40 2.67 24.92
N THR A 217 25.38 1.82 25.21
CA THR A 217 26.78 2.08 24.88
C THR A 217 26.97 2.18 23.37
N PRO A 218 27.52 3.29 22.83
CA PRO A 218 27.89 3.40 21.43
C PRO A 218 28.87 2.28 21.02
N GLY A 219 28.71 1.76 19.81
CA GLY A 219 29.48 0.62 19.36
C GLY A 219 29.11 0.19 17.95
N VAL A 220 29.87 -0.76 17.43
CA VAL A 220 29.68 -1.37 16.11
C VAL A 220 29.75 -2.87 16.25
N TRP A 221 28.78 -3.57 15.66
CA TRP A 221 28.68 -5.03 15.65
C TRP A 221 28.53 -5.49 14.20
N THR A 222 29.43 -6.36 13.75
CA THR A 222 29.48 -6.85 12.37
C THR A 222 29.41 -8.36 12.33
N ARG A 223 28.80 -8.88 11.26
CA ARG A 223 28.80 -10.32 10.96
C ARG A 223 29.65 -10.59 9.71
N PRO A 224 30.15 -11.82 9.53
CA PRO A 224 30.72 -12.23 8.26
C PRO A 224 29.72 -11.99 7.13
N PRO A 225 30.18 -11.57 5.93
CA PRO A 225 29.30 -11.38 4.78
C PRO A 225 28.49 -12.64 4.49
N ARG A 226 27.22 -12.45 4.18
CA ARG A 226 26.31 -13.52 3.74
C ARG A 226 25.49 -13.03 2.55
N PRO A 227 24.94 -13.95 1.73
CA PRO A 227 24.17 -13.57 0.57
C PRO A 227 23.04 -12.61 0.92
N VAL A 228 22.89 -11.55 0.13
CA VAL A 228 21.73 -10.67 0.16
C VAL A 228 20.50 -11.44 -0.30
N PHE A 229 19.37 -11.24 0.36
CA PHE A 229 18.11 -11.77 -0.16
C PHE A 229 17.74 -11.05 -1.45
N ARG A 230 17.70 -11.80 -2.53
CA ARG A 230 17.13 -11.39 -3.81
C ARG A 230 15.89 -12.23 -4.04
N LEU A 231 14.87 -11.65 -4.66
CA LEU A 231 13.76 -12.45 -5.15
C LEU A 231 14.33 -13.48 -6.13
N PRO A 232 13.83 -14.74 -6.12
CA PRO A 232 14.23 -15.72 -7.11
C PRO A 232 14.11 -15.09 -8.49
N ALA A 233 15.19 -15.12 -9.27
CA ALA A 233 15.09 -14.80 -10.67
C ALA A 233 14.02 -15.74 -11.23
N GLY A 234 12.90 -15.17 -11.70
CA GLY A 234 12.01 -15.91 -12.59
C GLY A 234 12.85 -16.50 -13.71
N SER A 235 12.39 -17.60 -14.30
CA SER A 235 13.05 -18.44 -15.32
C SER A 235 13.46 -17.75 -16.64
N GLY A 236 13.83 -16.47 -16.63
CA GLY A 236 13.84 -15.59 -17.80
C GLY A 236 12.44 -15.19 -18.25
N GLU A 237 11.40 -15.82 -17.69
CA GLU A 237 10.02 -15.41 -17.90
C GLU A 237 9.64 -14.35 -16.86
N PRO A 238 8.93 -13.27 -17.27
CA PRO A 238 8.48 -12.27 -16.33
C PRO A 238 7.66 -12.93 -15.21
N LEU A 239 8.04 -12.66 -13.96
CA LEU A 239 7.33 -13.12 -12.75
C LEU A 239 5.85 -12.68 -12.73
N SER A 240 5.52 -11.72 -13.60
CA SER A 240 4.19 -11.25 -13.87
C SER A 240 3.70 -11.85 -15.20
N PRO A 241 2.46 -12.36 -15.30
CA PRO A 241 1.81 -12.61 -16.58
C PRO A 241 1.61 -11.34 -17.44
N ARG A 242 2.18 -10.20 -17.04
CA ARG A 242 1.97 -8.84 -17.56
C ARG A 242 3.24 -8.17 -18.12
N GLY A 243 4.30 -8.93 -18.41
CA GLY A 243 5.53 -8.39 -19.04
C GLY A 243 6.53 -7.74 -18.08
N GLU A 244 7.55 -7.08 -18.64
CA GLU A 244 8.68 -6.46 -17.91
C GLU A 244 8.31 -5.15 -17.20
N GLY A 245 7.31 -4.43 -17.71
CA GLY A 245 6.82 -3.17 -17.14
C GLY A 245 5.33 -3.21 -16.78
N LEU A 246 4.93 -2.44 -15.77
CA LEU A 246 3.51 -2.26 -15.38
C LEU A 246 2.66 -1.66 -16.53
N LEU A 247 3.31 -0.98 -17.48
CA LEU A 247 2.72 -0.33 -18.64
C LEU A 247 2.92 -1.10 -19.95
N ASP A 248 3.74 -2.15 -19.96
CA ASP A 248 3.97 -3.01 -21.13
C ASP A 248 2.87 -4.08 -21.23
N LEU A 249 1.63 -3.64 -21.08
CA LEU A 249 0.48 -4.49 -21.26
C LEU A 249 0.22 -4.62 -22.76
N PRO A 250 0.09 -5.84 -23.31
CA PRO A 250 -0.37 -6.01 -24.68
C PRO A 250 -1.74 -5.32 -24.80
N PRO A 251 -1.97 -4.54 -25.86
CA PRO A 251 -3.26 -3.91 -26.08
C PRO A 251 -4.34 -4.99 -26.13
N VAL A 252 -5.51 -4.71 -25.56
CA VAL A 252 -6.66 -5.62 -25.69
C VAL A 252 -7.03 -5.67 -27.17
N GLU A 253 -6.99 -6.85 -27.77
CA GLU A 253 -7.42 -7.03 -29.14
C GLU A 253 -8.91 -6.69 -29.27
N VAL A 254 -9.22 -5.87 -30.27
CA VAL A 254 -10.59 -5.47 -30.56
C VAL A 254 -11.15 -6.46 -31.57
N TRP A 255 -12.09 -7.30 -31.12
CA TRP A 255 -12.76 -8.31 -31.95
C TRP A 255 -14.20 -7.92 -32.29
N PHE A 256 -14.77 -6.96 -31.56
CA PHE A 256 -16.15 -6.54 -31.67
C PHE A 256 -16.26 -5.02 -31.85
N SER A 257 -17.44 -4.54 -32.25
CA SER A 257 -17.75 -3.11 -32.26
C SER A 257 -19.02 -2.87 -31.46
N SER A 258 -18.91 -2.09 -30.38
CA SER A 258 -20.08 -1.60 -29.64
C SER A 258 -20.84 -0.56 -30.47
N PRO A 259 -22.19 -0.48 -30.39
CA PRO A 259 -22.96 0.62 -30.96
C PRO A 259 -23.07 1.84 -30.02
N LEU A 260 -22.48 1.79 -28.81
CA LEU A 260 -22.52 2.89 -27.85
C LEU A 260 -21.93 4.17 -28.45
N GLU A 261 -22.63 5.29 -28.35
CA GLU A 261 -22.19 6.58 -28.91
C GLU A 261 -21.33 7.38 -27.92
N GLU A 262 -21.73 7.43 -26.65
CA GLU A 262 -21.03 8.21 -25.63
C GLU A 262 -20.63 7.35 -24.44
N ARG A 263 -21.39 7.43 -23.34
CA ARG A 263 -21.09 6.81 -22.06
C ARG A 263 -22.31 6.06 -21.57
N TRP A 264 -22.07 4.90 -20.96
CA TRP A 264 -23.10 4.10 -20.32
C TRP A 264 -22.58 3.46 -19.04
N THR A 265 -23.42 3.38 -18.02
CA THR A 265 -23.03 3.03 -16.66
C THR A 265 -23.90 1.92 -16.08
N MET A 266 -23.24 0.91 -15.50
CA MET A 266 -23.90 -0.21 -14.82
C MET A 266 -23.44 -0.29 -13.38
N ILE A 267 -24.38 -0.49 -12.47
CA ILE A 267 -24.09 -0.95 -11.11
C ILE A 267 -24.66 -2.37 -10.98
N LEU A 268 -23.81 -3.31 -10.60
CA LEU A 268 -24.17 -4.70 -10.36
C LEU A 268 -24.00 -5.01 -8.87
N SER A 269 -25.06 -5.43 -8.21
CA SER A 269 -25.08 -5.67 -6.76
C SER A 269 -25.68 -7.03 -6.41
N GLY A 270 -25.05 -7.73 -5.48
CA GLY A 270 -25.47 -9.05 -4.99
C GLY A 270 -24.72 -9.42 -3.70
N SER A 271 -24.71 -10.70 -3.34
CA SER A 271 -24.02 -11.15 -2.13
C SER A 271 -22.55 -11.46 -2.41
N ALA A 272 -21.71 -11.29 -1.40
CA ALA A 272 -20.31 -11.71 -1.46
C ALA A 272 -20.22 -13.22 -1.72
N GLY A 273 -19.29 -13.64 -2.58
CA GLY A 273 -19.17 -15.04 -3.01
C GLY A 273 -20.06 -15.44 -4.20
N GLU A 274 -21.02 -14.62 -4.62
CA GLU A 274 -21.90 -14.88 -5.77
C GLU A 274 -21.35 -14.35 -7.11
N GLY A 275 -20.03 -14.11 -7.19
CA GLY A 275 -19.36 -13.82 -8.46
C GLY A 275 -19.52 -12.39 -9.01
N ILE A 276 -20.07 -11.44 -8.25
CA ILE A 276 -20.29 -10.04 -8.71
C ILE A 276 -19.02 -9.38 -9.29
N GLN A 277 -17.91 -9.43 -8.55
CA GLN A 277 -16.65 -8.82 -9.01
C GLN A 277 -16.12 -9.47 -10.28
N GLN A 278 -16.25 -10.78 -10.39
CA GLN A 278 -15.81 -11.55 -11.53
C GLN A 278 -16.68 -11.26 -12.76
N ALA A 279 -18.01 -11.22 -12.60
CA ALA A 279 -18.94 -10.89 -13.67
C ALA A 279 -18.69 -9.47 -14.22
N ALA A 280 -18.46 -8.49 -13.33
CA ALA A 280 -18.11 -7.13 -13.74
C ALA A 280 -16.75 -7.04 -14.45
N GLU A 281 -15.77 -7.86 -14.09
CA GLU A 281 -14.50 -7.93 -14.80
C GLU A 281 -14.65 -8.52 -16.20
N ILE A 282 -15.49 -9.55 -16.36
CA ILE A 282 -15.82 -10.13 -17.67
C ILE A 282 -16.51 -9.09 -18.56
N LEU A 283 -17.48 -8.34 -18.04
CA LEU A 283 -18.09 -7.22 -18.76
C LEU A 283 -17.07 -6.17 -19.16
N ALA A 284 -16.14 -5.82 -18.27
CA ALA A 284 -15.13 -4.83 -18.56
C ALA A 284 -14.20 -5.28 -19.71
N ARG A 285 -13.76 -6.54 -19.69
CA ARG A 285 -12.97 -7.14 -20.76
C ARG A 285 -13.74 -7.20 -22.08
N ALA A 286 -15.01 -7.58 -22.04
CA ALA A 286 -15.86 -7.63 -23.24
C ALA A 286 -16.03 -6.24 -23.86
N ALA A 287 -16.19 -5.21 -23.04
CA ALA A 287 -16.27 -3.83 -23.52
C ALA A 287 -14.94 -3.31 -24.09
N MET A 288 -13.80 -3.64 -23.48
CA MET A 288 -12.47 -3.33 -24.05
C MET A 288 -12.27 -4.05 -25.39
N ALA A 289 -12.66 -5.33 -25.49
CA ALA A 289 -12.62 -6.10 -26.74
C ALA A 289 -13.61 -5.58 -27.81
N ALA A 290 -14.52 -4.69 -27.43
CA ALA A 290 -15.40 -3.94 -28.33
C ALA A 290 -14.95 -2.51 -28.61
N GLY A 291 -13.70 -2.17 -28.23
CA GLY A 291 -13.08 -0.87 -28.49
C GLY A 291 -13.51 0.26 -27.56
N LEU A 292 -14.03 -0.04 -26.36
CA LEU A 292 -14.46 0.97 -25.39
C LEU A 292 -13.39 1.21 -24.31
N HIS A 293 -13.35 2.45 -23.80
CA HIS A 293 -12.72 2.76 -22.53
C HIS A 293 -13.59 2.28 -21.38
N VAL A 294 -12.97 1.66 -20.38
CA VAL A 294 -13.70 1.04 -19.28
C VAL A 294 -13.07 1.36 -17.94
N THR A 295 -13.90 1.62 -16.93
CA THR A 295 -13.48 1.56 -15.53
C THR A 295 -14.36 0.59 -14.76
N LYS A 296 -13.76 -0.16 -13.85
CA LYS A 296 -14.44 -1.02 -12.89
C LYS A 296 -14.02 -0.62 -11.47
N LYS A 297 -14.98 -0.30 -10.62
CA LYS A 297 -14.78 -0.09 -9.17
C LYS A 297 -15.54 -1.17 -8.40
N GLY A 298 -14.84 -1.89 -7.52
CA GLY A 298 -15.46 -2.82 -6.59
C GLY A 298 -15.71 -2.18 -5.22
N SER A 299 -16.82 -2.52 -4.59
CA SER A 299 -17.13 -2.19 -3.19
C SER A 299 -17.66 -3.43 -2.49
N TYR A 300 -17.01 -3.83 -1.41
CA TYR A 300 -17.37 -5.00 -0.59
C TYR A 300 -16.69 -4.85 0.79
N PRO A 301 -17.26 -5.46 1.84
CA PRO A 301 -16.66 -5.41 3.17
C PRO A 301 -15.33 -6.18 3.21
N VAL A 302 -14.51 -5.89 4.23
CA VAL A 302 -13.22 -6.58 4.45
C VAL A 302 -13.38 -8.07 4.79
N THR A 303 -14.60 -8.50 5.12
CA THR A 303 -14.95 -9.89 5.40
C THR A 303 -15.13 -10.69 4.12
N VAL A 304 -14.39 -11.78 3.98
CA VAL A 304 -14.48 -12.65 2.80
C VAL A 304 -15.77 -13.47 2.84
N GLY A 305 -16.56 -13.41 1.76
CA GLY A 305 -17.72 -14.29 1.54
C GLY A 305 -18.97 -13.96 2.35
N VAL A 306 -19.02 -12.81 3.03
CA VAL A 306 -20.19 -12.38 3.82
C VAL A 306 -20.55 -10.93 3.49
N GLY A 307 -21.85 -10.65 3.41
CA GLY A 307 -22.40 -9.31 3.14
C GLY A 307 -22.59 -9.04 1.65
N PHE A 308 -22.65 -7.77 1.29
CA PHE A 308 -22.84 -7.35 -0.10
C PHE A 308 -21.54 -7.42 -0.91
N SER A 309 -21.68 -7.50 -2.22
CA SER A 309 -20.66 -7.14 -3.17
C SER A 309 -21.29 -6.31 -4.27
N THR A 310 -20.72 -5.15 -4.55
CA THR A 310 -21.18 -4.24 -5.59
C THR A 310 -20.02 -3.90 -6.53
N ALA A 311 -20.30 -3.85 -7.82
CA ALA A 311 -19.37 -3.37 -8.83
C ALA A 311 -20.01 -2.26 -9.65
N GLU A 312 -19.30 -1.15 -9.82
CA GLU A 312 -19.67 -0.05 -10.71
C GLU A 312 -18.80 -0.15 -11.96
N VAL A 313 -19.43 -0.17 -13.13
CA VAL A 313 -18.77 -0.28 -14.44
C VAL A 313 -19.20 0.91 -15.30
N ILE A 314 -18.23 1.60 -15.88
CA ILE A 314 -18.47 2.68 -16.85
C ILE A 314 -17.88 2.23 -18.17
N LEU A 315 -18.70 2.27 -19.22
CA LEU A 315 -18.32 2.03 -20.60
C LEU A 315 -18.37 3.37 -21.35
N SER A 316 -17.34 3.68 -22.14
CA SER A 316 -17.26 4.98 -22.81
C SER A 316 -16.48 4.91 -24.12
N ARG A 317 -16.89 5.69 -25.12
CA ARG A 317 -16.09 5.95 -26.33
C ARG A 317 -14.90 6.86 -26.07
N SER A 318 -14.98 7.70 -25.04
CA SER A 318 -13.94 8.65 -24.66
C SER A 318 -13.20 8.18 -23.39
N PRO A 319 -11.94 8.60 -23.18
CA PRO A 319 -11.20 8.31 -21.95
C PRO A 319 -11.97 8.72 -20.68
N ILE A 320 -11.93 7.86 -19.66
CA ILE A 320 -12.65 8.05 -18.40
C ILE A 320 -11.68 8.59 -17.34
N PHE A 321 -11.88 9.83 -16.90
CA PHE A 321 -11.05 10.47 -15.86
C PHE A 321 -11.68 10.45 -14.46
N TYR A 322 -12.97 10.17 -14.36
CA TYR A 322 -13.70 10.04 -13.10
C TYR A 322 -14.58 8.79 -13.12
N HIS A 323 -14.35 7.90 -12.14
CA HIS A 323 -14.92 6.56 -12.11
C HIS A 323 -16.17 6.43 -11.21
N GLY A 324 -16.70 7.54 -10.68
CA GLY A 324 -17.91 7.52 -9.85
C GLY A 324 -19.19 7.43 -10.67
N VAL A 325 -20.15 6.63 -10.20
CA VAL A 325 -21.51 6.53 -10.75
C VAL A 325 -22.53 7.05 -9.73
N HIS A 326 -23.13 8.21 -10.02
CA HIS A 326 -24.16 8.82 -9.16
C HIS A 326 -25.56 8.33 -9.51
N GLU A 327 -25.93 8.36 -10.78
CA GLU A 327 -27.20 7.83 -11.28
C GLU A 327 -26.91 6.88 -12.45
N PRO A 328 -27.14 5.56 -12.27
CA PRO A 328 -26.76 4.58 -13.27
C PRO A 328 -27.78 4.46 -14.40
N ASP A 329 -27.31 4.14 -15.61
CA ASP A 329 -28.20 3.76 -16.72
C ASP A 329 -28.81 2.38 -16.50
N ALA A 330 -28.06 1.49 -15.84
CA ALA A 330 -28.52 0.18 -15.39
C ALA A 330 -28.12 -0.10 -13.95
N LEU A 331 -29.10 -0.36 -13.08
CA LEU A 331 -28.87 -0.94 -11.76
C LEU A 331 -29.38 -2.38 -11.76
N VAL A 332 -28.52 -3.35 -11.45
CA VAL A 332 -28.82 -4.77 -11.49
C VAL A 332 -28.68 -5.37 -10.09
N ILE A 333 -29.76 -5.91 -9.56
CA ILE A 333 -29.85 -6.48 -8.22
C ILE A 333 -30.12 -7.98 -8.32
N THR A 334 -29.20 -8.79 -7.80
CA THR A 334 -29.24 -10.26 -7.89
C THR A 334 -29.40 -10.98 -6.55
N SER A 335 -29.37 -10.26 -5.43
CA SER A 335 -29.58 -10.84 -4.10
C SER A 335 -30.16 -9.81 -3.11
N MET A 336 -30.63 -10.30 -1.95
CA MET A 336 -31.13 -9.46 -0.87
C MET A 336 -30.04 -8.56 -0.26
N ASP A 337 -28.81 -9.04 -0.12
CA ASP A 337 -27.70 -8.20 0.38
C ASP A 337 -27.38 -7.08 -0.60
N GLY A 338 -27.41 -7.40 -1.90
CA GLY A 338 -27.23 -6.41 -2.95
C GLY A 338 -28.34 -5.35 -2.95
N LEU A 339 -29.59 -5.78 -2.75
CA LEU A 339 -30.77 -4.92 -2.64
C LEU A 339 -30.67 -3.96 -1.45
N ARG A 340 -30.41 -4.51 -0.25
CA ARG A 340 -30.24 -3.74 0.99
C ARG A 340 -29.13 -2.70 0.86
N ASN A 341 -28.00 -3.08 0.27
CA ASN A 341 -26.87 -2.17 0.07
C ASN A 341 -27.17 -1.02 -0.91
N GLN A 342 -28.10 -1.21 -1.85
CA GLN A 342 -28.44 -0.20 -2.86
C GLN A 342 -29.79 0.49 -2.59
N TRP A 343 -30.42 0.23 -1.45
CA TRP A 343 -31.76 0.71 -1.13
C TRP A 343 -31.90 2.22 -1.30
N ASP A 344 -31.06 2.98 -0.60
CA ASP A 344 -30.98 4.43 -0.65
C ASP A 344 -30.79 5.01 -2.05
N ARG A 345 -30.10 4.26 -2.93
CA ARG A 345 -29.87 4.67 -4.31
C ARG A 345 -31.11 4.42 -5.15
N ILE A 346 -31.73 3.24 -4.99
CA ILE A 346 -32.93 2.84 -5.72
C ILE A 346 -34.06 3.85 -5.48
N GLU A 347 -34.29 4.24 -4.24
CA GLU A 347 -35.33 5.23 -3.89
C GLU A 347 -35.10 6.59 -4.57
N ARG A 348 -33.83 6.95 -4.82
CA ARG A 348 -33.43 8.22 -5.43
C ARG A 348 -33.33 8.18 -6.96
N MET A 349 -33.42 7.00 -7.58
CA MET A 349 -33.33 6.88 -9.03
C MET A 349 -34.56 7.52 -9.70
N THR A 350 -34.31 8.38 -10.69
CA THR A 350 -35.36 9.04 -11.49
C THR A 350 -35.28 8.71 -12.97
N ARG A 351 -34.16 8.17 -13.42
CA ARG A 351 -33.90 7.68 -14.78
C ARG A 351 -33.08 6.39 -14.74
N GLY A 352 -32.86 5.81 -15.92
CA GLY A 352 -32.24 4.50 -16.07
C GLY A 352 -33.24 3.38 -15.80
N VAL A 353 -32.71 2.15 -15.72
CA VAL A 353 -33.53 0.96 -15.54
C VAL A 353 -32.99 0.12 -14.38
N LEU A 354 -33.88 -0.30 -13.50
CA LEU A 354 -33.62 -1.23 -12.40
C LEU A 354 -33.99 -2.65 -12.84
N TRP A 355 -32.99 -3.50 -13.04
CA TRP A 355 -33.19 -4.95 -13.15
C TRP A 355 -33.12 -5.60 -11.77
N VAL A 356 -34.15 -6.33 -11.39
CA VAL A 356 -34.22 -7.03 -10.11
C VAL A 356 -34.54 -8.50 -10.31
N ASP A 357 -33.83 -9.36 -9.57
CA ASP A 357 -34.10 -10.79 -9.57
C ASP A 357 -35.52 -11.10 -9.09
N ALA A 358 -36.20 -12.03 -9.76
CA ALA A 358 -37.59 -12.40 -9.47
C ALA A 358 -37.79 -13.00 -8.07
N SER A 359 -36.74 -13.48 -7.40
CA SER A 359 -36.82 -13.99 -6.03
C SER A 359 -36.83 -12.88 -4.97
N LEU A 360 -36.73 -11.60 -5.36
CA LEU A 360 -36.59 -10.47 -4.45
C LEU A 360 -37.86 -9.62 -4.41
N PRO A 361 -38.10 -8.88 -3.30
CA PRO A 361 -39.13 -7.87 -3.28
C PRO A 361 -38.80 -6.77 -4.28
N VAL A 362 -39.81 -6.31 -5.02
CA VAL A 362 -39.68 -5.23 -5.99
C VAL A 362 -39.71 -3.90 -5.25
N PRO A 363 -38.62 -3.11 -5.25
CA PRO A 363 -38.58 -1.83 -4.54
C PRO A 363 -39.32 -0.73 -5.33
N GLU A 364 -39.78 0.30 -4.63
CA GLU A 364 -40.32 1.51 -5.25
C GLU A 364 -39.17 2.41 -5.74
N THR A 365 -39.31 2.96 -6.95
CA THR A 365 -38.33 3.86 -7.55
C THR A 365 -39.00 4.72 -8.64
N GLY A 366 -38.40 5.87 -8.96
CA GLY A 366 -38.83 6.70 -10.09
C GLY A 366 -38.32 6.21 -11.45
N ALA A 367 -37.43 5.20 -11.46
CA ALA A 367 -36.90 4.59 -12.68
C ALA A 367 -37.77 3.44 -13.22
N GLU A 368 -37.52 3.01 -14.46
CA GLU A 368 -38.17 1.83 -15.03
C GLU A 368 -37.71 0.56 -14.29
N ILE A 369 -38.63 -0.34 -13.94
CA ILE A 369 -38.31 -1.60 -13.27
C ILE A 369 -38.50 -2.77 -14.24
N ARG A 370 -37.50 -3.65 -14.31
CA ARG A 370 -37.55 -4.92 -15.05
C ARG A 370 -37.25 -6.10 -14.14
N VAL A 371 -38.26 -6.89 -13.86
CA VAL A 371 -38.12 -8.12 -13.08
C VAL A 371 -37.70 -9.27 -13.99
N ARG A 372 -36.65 -10.01 -13.62
CA ARG A 372 -36.14 -11.17 -14.38
C ARG A 372 -35.70 -12.27 -13.43
N ASP A 373 -35.90 -13.53 -13.82
CA ASP A 373 -35.43 -14.67 -13.03
C ASP A 373 -33.97 -14.99 -13.37
N PHE A 374 -33.03 -14.42 -12.61
CA PHE A 374 -31.60 -14.67 -12.78
C PHE A 374 -31.13 -15.86 -11.94
N ARG A 375 -31.48 -15.88 -10.65
CA ARG A 375 -31.06 -16.90 -9.69
C ARG A 375 -31.72 -18.25 -9.97
N GLY A 376 -32.99 -18.29 -10.35
CA GLY A 376 -33.68 -19.54 -10.68
C GLY A 376 -33.10 -20.19 -11.94
N ARG A 377 -32.72 -19.38 -12.94
CA ARG A 377 -32.15 -19.87 -14.21
C ARG A 377 -30.67 -20.24 -14.14
N ALA A 378 -29.85 -19.42 -13.47
CA ALA A 378 -28.39 -19.56 -13.48
C ALA A 378 -27.79 -20.07 -12.16
N GLY A 379 -28.59 -20.10 -11.08
CA GLY A 379 -28.09 -20.32 -9.72
C GLY A 379 -27.39 -19.09 -9.15
N ALA A 380 -27.29 -19.03 -7.81
CA ALA A 380 -26.73 -17.88 -7.09
C ALA A 380 -25.34 -17.46 -7.59
N ARG A 381 -24.46 -18.44 -7.87
CA ARG A 381 -23.07 -18.19 -8.30
C ARG A 381 -22.94 -17.50 -9.66
N TYR A 382 -23.92 -17.69 -10.55
CA TYR A 382 -23.85 -17.20 -11.93
C TYR A 382 -24.96 -16.22 -12.29
N ALA A 383 -25.86 -15.92 -11.34
CA ALA A 383 -26.94 -14.95 -11.50
C ALA A 383 -26.41 -13.59 -11.98
N ALA A 384 -25.29 -13.12 -11.43
CA ALA A 384 -24.64 -11.88 -11.83
C ALA A 384 -24.25 -11.85 -13.32
N LEU A 385 -23.61 -12.91 -13.82
CA LEU A 385 -23.17 -12.98 -15.21
C LEU A 385 -24.36 -13.12 -16.17
N TYR A 386 -25.35 -13.93 -15.80
CA TYR A 386 -26.57 -14.07 -16.59
C TYR A 386 -27.42 -12.78 -16.60
N ALA A 387 -27.41 -12.02 -15.51
CA ALA A 387 -28.04 -10.71 -15.47
C ALA A 387 -27.37 -9.72 -16.42
N ILE A 388 -26.03 -9.65 -16.44
CA ILE A 388 -25.29 -8.83 -17.42
C ILE A 388 -25.69 -9.25 -18.84
N TRP A 389 -25.67 -10.54 -19.15
CA TRP A 389 -26.03 -11.05 -20.47
C TRP A 389 -27.45 -10.63 -20.90
N THR A 390 -28.40 -10.71 -19.97
CA THR A 390 -29.79 -10.27 -20.20
C THR A 390 -29.86 -8.76 -20.47
N VAL A 391 -29.17 -7.95 -19.66
CA VAL A 391 -29.13 -6.49 -19.82
C VAL A 391 -28.52 -6.11 -21.16
N LEU A 392 -27.42 -6.76 -21.58
CA LEU A 392 -26.80 -6.48 -22.87
C LEU A 392 -27.74 -6.77 -24.06
N ARG A 393 -28.50 -7.87 -24.00
CA ARG A 393 -29.50 -8.18 -25.05
C ARG A 393 -30.64 -7.18 -25.11
N GLU A 394 -31.09 -6.72 -23.95
CA GLU A 394 -32.22 -5.79 -23.87
C GLU A 394 -31.84 -4.34 -24.18
N THR A 395 -30.59 -3.95 -23.94
CA THR A 395 -30.12 -2.57 -24.15
C THR A 395 -29.34 -2.39 -25.45
N GLY A 396 -28.73 -3.46 -25.97
CA GLY A 396 -27.87 -3.40 -27.15
C GLY A 396 -26.57 -2.63 -26.93
N VAL A 397 -26.22 -2.22 -25.70
CA VAL A 397 -25.04 -1.38 -25.42
C VAL A 397 -23.72 -2.05 -25.82
N LEU A 398 -23.68 -3.38 -25.78
CA LEU A 398 -22.55 -4.19 -26.18
C LEU A 398 -23.08 -5.46 -26.86
N PRO A 399 -22.46 -5.94 -27.95
CA PRO A 399 -22.82 -7.24 -28.53
C PRO A 399 -22.67 -8.34 -27.47
N PRO A 400 -23.74 -9.09 -27.15
CA PRO A 400 -23.69 -10.18 -26.16
C PRO A 400 -22.64 -11.25 -26.48
N GLU A 401 -22.30 -11.41 -27.75
CA GLU A 401 -21.26 -12.32 -28.25
C GLU A 401 -19.88 -11.97 -27.67
N ALA A 402 -19.59 -10.68 -27.47
CA ALA A 402 -18.33 -10.24 -26.84
C ALA A 402 -18.21 -10.77 -25.40
N LEU A 403 -19.32 -10.81 -24.67
CA LEU A 403 -19.35 -11.37 -23.33
C LEU A 403 -19.08 -12.88 -23.36
N LEU A 404 -19.73 -13.61 -24.27
CA LEU A 404 -19.54 -15.05 -24.41
C LEU A 404 -18.11 -15.43 -24.79
N GLU A 405 -17.49 -14.66 -25.69
CA GLU A 405 -16.12 -14.92 -26.14
C GLU A 405 -15.11 -14.72 -25.00
N VAL A 406 -15.27 -13.66 -24.20
CA VAL A 406 -14.43 -13.45 -23.02
C VAL A 406 -14.64 -14.56 -21.98
N VAL A 407 -15.86 -15.06 -21.81
CA VAL A 407 -16.13 -16.19 -20.90
C VAL A 407 -15.42 -17.46 -21.39
N ARG A 408 -15.50 -17.77 -22.71
CA ARG A 408 -14.80 -18.92 -23.33
C ARG A 408 -13.29 -18.83 -23.17
N GLY A 409 -12.71 -17.64 -23.28
CA GLY A 409 -11.28 -17.41 -23.06
C GLY A 409 -10.84 -17.36 -21.59
N SER A 410 -11.77 -17.50 -20.63
CA SER A 410 -11.46 -17.40 -19.20
C SER A 410 -11.38 -18.78 -18.52
N PRO A 411 -10.72 -18.91 -17.36
CA PRO A 411 -10.74 -20.13 -16.55
C PRO A 411 -12.14 -20.57 -16.06
N LEU A 412 -13.17 -19.78 -16.36
CA LEU A 412 -14.56 -20.11 -16.08
C LEU A 412 -15.24 -20.88 -17.21
N ALA A 413 -14.63 -20.98 -18.40
CA ALA A 413 -15.20 -21.71 -19.53
C ALA A 413 -15.59 -23.14 -19.17
N ASP A 414 -14.77 -23.83 -18.36
CA ASP A 414 -15.05 -25.20 -17.88
C ASP A 414 -16.13 -25.26 -16.79
N ARG A 415 -16.41 -24.13 -16.12
CA ARG A 415 -17.30 -24.04 -14.94
C ARG A 415 -18.65 -23.42 -15.27
N ILE A 416 -18.70 -22.64 -16.34
CA ILE A 416 -19.86 -21.93 -16.86
C ILE A 416 -20.09 -22.48 -18.26
N PRO A 417 -21.08 -23.39 -18.45
CA PRO A 417 -21.39 -23.86 -19.79
C PRO A 417 -21.87 -22.67 -20.61
N VAL A 418 -21.03 -22.19 -21.51
CA VAL A 418 -21.34 -21.03 -22.38
C VAL A 418 -22.60 -21.30 -23.20
N ASP A 419 -22.78 -22.56 -23.60
CA ASP A 419 -23.99 -23.04 -24.28
C ASP A 419 -25.24 -22.91 -23.40
N ARG A 420 -25.11 -23.08 -22.07
CA ARG A 420 -26.22 -22.87 -21.13
C ARG A 420 -26.58 -21.39 -21.06
N LEU A 421 -25.60 -20.49 -20.95
CA LEU A 421 -25.85 -19.04 -20.98
C LEU A 421 -26.52 -18.60 -22.29
N ALA A 422 -26.06 -19.11 -23.43
CA ALA A 422 -26.64 -18.83 -24.73
C ALA A 422 -28.06 -19.43 -24.91
N SER A 423 -28.32 -20.61 -24.33
CA SER A 423 -29.62 -21.30 -24.41
C SER A 423 -30.71 -20.72 -23.51
N LEU A 424 -30.35 -19.91 -22.51
CA LEU A 424 -31.30 -19.30 -21.58
C LEU A 424 -31.99 -18.06 -22.16
N GLY A 425 -31.78 -17.80 -23.46
CA GLY A 425 -32.15 -16.60 -24.20
C GLY A 425 -33.50 -16.51 -24.84
#